data_AF-A0A0Q9H7B2-F1
#
_entry.id   AF-A0A0Q9H7B2-F1
#
_cell.length_a   1.000
_cell.length_b   1.000
_cell.length_c   1.000
_cell.angle_alpha   90.00
_cell.angle_beta   90.00
_cell.angle_gamma   90.00
#
_symmetry.space_group_name_H-M   'P 1'
#
loop_
_entity.id
_entity.type
_entity.pdbx_description
1 polymer ?
#
loop_
_entity_poly.entity_id
_entity_poly.type
_entity_poly.pdbx_seq_one_letter_code
_entity_poly.pdbx_strand_id
1 'polypeptide(L)'
;MLPDARALRQDARAELRQLVMAAFCGVLHESRLSPQAVLELAAEAIGSVYREVADAHLGDTSCPCGWQPEPAADIAALQAALARVAAARPDFDLAQVEVAGRA
;
A
#
# COMPACT_ATOMS: atom_id res chain seq x y z
N MET A 1 -1.70 -4.06 29.13
CA MET A 1 -2.81 -4.10 28.16
C MET A 1 -2.16 -4.12 26.78
N LEU A 2 -2.13 -5.27 26.12
CA LEU A 2 -1.58 -5.37 24.75
C LEU A 2 -2.50 -4.59 23.82
N PRO A 3 -1.98 -3.74 22.91
CA PRO A 3 -2.82 -3.08 21.91
C PRO A 3 -3.59 -4.13 21.11
N ASP A 4 -4.84 -3.83 20.79
CA ASP A 4 -5.66 -4.68 19.92
C ASP A 4 -4.93 -4.82 18.57
N ALA A 5 -4.63 -6.06 18.17
CA ALA A 5 -3.94 -6.36 16.91
C ALA A 5 -4.67 -5.74 15.69
N ARG A 6 -5.99 -5.56 15.78
CA ARG A 6 -6.78 -4.86 14.77
C ARG A 6 -6.45 -3.37 14.72
N ALA A 7 -6.38 -2.70 15.87
CA ALA A 7 -6.04 -1.29 15.96
C ALA A 7 -4.62 -1.03 15.44
N LEU A 8 -3.65 -1.85 15.86
CA LEU A 8 -2.27 -1.76 15.36
C LEU A 8 -2.21 -1.89 13.83
N ARG A 9 -2.96 -2.84 13.26
CA ARG A 9 -3.01 -3.03 11.80
C ARG A 9 -3.68 -1.85 11.09
N GLN A 10 -4.67 -1.22 11.70
CA GLN A 10 -5.33 -0.03 11.15
C GLN A 10 -4.39 1.18 11.14
N ASP A 11 -3.67 1.41 12.24
CA ASP A 11 -2.71 2.50 12.38
C ASP A 11 -1.56 2.34 11.37
N ALA A 12 -0.96 1.15 11.30
CA ALA A 12 0.10 0.84 10.33
C ALA A 12 -0.38 1.02 8.88
N ARG A 13 -1.64 0.65 8.58
CA ARG A 13 -2.22 0.87 7.24
C ARG A 13 -2.40 2.36 6.94
N ALA A 14 -2.83 3.15 7.92
CA ALA A 14 -3.03 4.59 7.75
C ALA A 14 -1.69 5.30 7.50
N GLU A 15 -0.66 4.96 8.28
CA GLU A 15 0.70 5.46 8.11
C GLU A 15 1.27 5.11 6.74
N LEU A 16 1.21 3.83 6.34
CA LEU A 16 1.66 3.40 5.02
C LEU A 16 0.92 4.13 3.89
N ARG A 17 -0.40 4.30 4.00
CA ARG A 17 -1.17 5.07 3.00
C ARG A 17 -0.67 6.51 2.89
N GLN A 18 -0.39 7.17 4.01
CA GLN A 18 0.10 8.55 4.00
C GLN A 18 1.46 8.65 3.33
N LEU A 19 2.39 7.74 3.66
CA LEU A 19 3.72 7.70 3.04
C LEU A 19 3.64 7.44 1.53
N VAL A 20 2.82 6.47 1.11
CA VAL A 20 2.60 6.17 -0.31
C VAL A 20 1.99 7.36 -1.06
N MET A 21 1.01 8.05 -0.46
CA MET A 21 0.40 9.22 -1.08
C MET A 21 1.41 10.37 -1.22
N ALA A 22 2.23 10.62 -0.21
CA ALA A 22 3.27 11.63 -0.27
C ALA A 22 4.29 11.33 -1.39
N ALA A 23 4.76 10.09 -1.48
CA ALA A 23 5.66 9.65 -2.54
C ALA A 23 5.03 9.75 -3.93
N PHE A 24 3.78 9.29 -4.08
CA PHE A 24 3.01 9.41 -5.32
C PHE A 24 2.91 10.87 -5.79
N CYS A 25 2.51 11.79 -4.90
CA CYS A 25 2.39 13.21 -5.24
C CYS A 25 3.74 13.83 -5.63
N GLY A 26 4.83 13.47 -4.93
CA GLY A 26 6.18 13.93 -5.25
C GLY A 26 6.59 13.49 -6.66
N VAL A 27 6.49 12.19 -6.95
CA VAL A 27 6.85 11.64 -8.27
C VAL A 27 5.96 12.23 -9.38
N LEU A 28 4.66 12.37 -9.14
CA LEU A 28 3.74 12.96 -10.11
C LEU A 28 4.12 14.41 -10.44
N HIS A 29 4.46 15.20 -9.41
CA HIS A 29 4.85 16.60 -9.57
C HIS A 29 6.15 16.75 -10.38
N GLU A 30 7.13 15.89 -10.12
CA GLU A 30 8.47 15.98 -10.74
C GLU A 30 8.54 15.38 -12.14
N SER A 31 7.82 14.28 -12.40
CA SER A 31 7.99 13.47 -13.62
C SER A 31 7.11 13.86 -14.81
N ARG A 32 6.01 14.62 -14.57
CA ARG A 32 4.93 14.90 -15.56
C ARG A 32 4.29 13.65 -16.17
N LEU A 33 4.47 12.48 -15.56
CA LEU A 33 3.80 11.25 -15.98
C LEU A 33 2.29 11.31 -15.68
N SER A 34 1.52 10.43 -16.33
CA SER A 34 0.12 10.26 -15.97
C SER A 34 -0.01 9.60 -14.59
N PRO A 35 -1.11 9.84 -13.85
CA PRO A 35 -1.37 9.14 -12.59
C PRO A 35 -1.27 7.61 -12.70
N GLN A 36 -1.74 7.05 -13.82
CA GLN A 36 -1.68 5.61 -14.10
C GLN A 36 -0.23 5.11 -14.21
N ALA A 37 0.64 5.83 -14.94
CA ALA A 37 2.04 5.44 -15.07
C ALA A 37 2.78 5.52 -13.72
N VAL A 38 2.47 6.49 -12.87
CA VAL A 38 3.05 6.56 -11.51
C VAL A 38 2.55 5.40 -10.63
N LEU A 39 1.28 4.98 -10.78
CA LEU A 39 0.76 3.80 -10.08
C LEU A 39 1.44 2.50 -10.54
N GLU A 40 1.75 2.37 -11.83
CA GLU A 40 2.52 1.24 -12.37
C GLU A 40 3.94 1.20 -11.78
N LEU A 41 4.64 2.34 -11.75
CA LEU A 41 5.95 2.45 -11.09
C LEU A 41 5.89 2.14 -9.59
N ALA A 42 4.83 2.56 -8.90
CA ALA A 42 4.63 2.22 -7.49
C ALA A 42 4.43 0.70 -7.30
N ALA A 43 3.71 0.03 -8.21
CA ALA A 43 3.55 -1.42 -8.18
C ALA A 43 4.87 -2.16 -8.44
N GLU A 44 5.68 -1.68 -9.39
CA GLU A 44 7.04 -2.20 -9.64
C GLU A 44 7.94 -2.05 -8.40
N ALA A 45 7.92 -0.89 -7.75
CA ALA A 45 8.68 -0.65 -6.53
C ALA A 45 8.27 -1.60 -5.40
N ILE A 46 6.97 -1.82 -5.20
CA ILE A 46 6.47 -2.81 -4.22
C ILE A 46 6.95 -4.22 -4.56
N GLY A 47 6.96 -4.58 -5.85
CA GLY A 47 7.49 -5.86 -6.33
C GLY A 47 8.98 -6.04 -6.04
N SER A 48 9.80 -4.99 -6.22
CA SER A 48 11.23 -5.00 -5.87
C SER A 48 11.42 -5.21 -4.36
N VAL A 49 10.72 -4.44 -3.53
CA VAL A 49 10.78 -4.58 -2.07
C VAL A 49 10.35 -5.99 -1.65
N TYR A 50 9.29 -6.53 -2.24
CA TYR A 50 8.87 -7.91 -1.98
C TYR A 50 10.01 -8.91 -2.27
N ARG A 51 10.68 -8.78 -3.42
CA ARG A 51 11.79 -9.67 -3.78
C ARG A 51 12.93 -9.57 -2.76
N GLU A 52 13.36 -8.36 -2.43
CA GLU A 52 14.43 -8.12 -1.46
C GLU A 52 14.11 -8.73 -0.08
N VAL A 53 12.88 -8.53 0.39
CA VAL A 53 12.43 -9.07 1.67
C VAL A 53 12.32 -10.60 1.60
N ALA A 54 11.76 -11.15 0.53
CA ALA A 54 11.67 -12.61 0.35
C ALA A 54 13.07 -13.27 0.32
N ASP A 55 14.01 -12.70 -0.43
CA ASP A 55 15.37 -13.23 -0.54
C ASP A 55 16.08 -13.22 0.82
N ALA A 56 15.89 -12.17 1.62
CA ALA A 56 16.42 -12.11 2.99
C ALA A 56 15.86 -13.22 3.91
N HIS A 57 14.66 -13.73 3.64
CA HIS A 57 14.03 -14.81 4.41
C HIS A 57 14.39 -16.21 3.89
N LEU A 58 14.82 -16.31 2.63
CA LEU A 58 15.25 -17.56 1.99
C LEU A 58 16.77 -17.80 2.11
N GLY A 59 17.53 -16.81 2.59
CA GLY A 59 18.98 -16.91 2.78
C GLY A 59 19.42 -17.88 3.89
N ASP A 60 20.73 -17.95 4.12
CA ASP A 60 21.39 -18.96 4.97
C ASP A 60 20.96 -18.98 6.45
N THR A 61 20.25 -17.95 6.91
CA THR A 61 19.69 -17.87 8.26
C THR A 61 18.17 -17.91 8.18
N SER A 62 17.55 -18.94 8.77
CA SER A 62 16.10 -19.01 8.86
C SER A 62 15.57 -17.83 9.68
N CYS A 63 14.78 -16.94 9.07
CA CYS A 63 14.12 -15.87 9.81
C CYS A 63 13.21 -16.49 10.89
N PRO A 64 13.35 -16.11 12.18
CA PRO A 64 12.50 -16.63 13.25
C PRO A 64 11.06 -16.07 13.22
N CYS A 65 10.79 -15.14 12.30
CA CYS A 65 9.49 -14.50 12.13
C CYS A 65 8.39 -15.44 11.60
N GLY A 66 8.75 -16.61 11.07
CA GLY A 66 7.81 -17.65 10.64
C GLY A 66 7.12 -17.40 9.29
N TRP A 67 7.39 -16.27 8.63
CA TRP A 67 6.95 -16.04 7.25
C TRP A 67 7.83 -16.83 6.28
N GLN A 68 7.18 -17.62 5.41
CA GLN A 68 7.83 -18.40 4.35
C GLN A 68 7.33 -17.83 3.01
N PRO A 69 8.20 -17.14 2.25
CA PRO A 69 7.79 -16.53 0.99
C PRO A 69 7.30 -17.58 -0.01
N GLU A 70 6.13 -17.37 -0.59
CA GLU A 70 5.58 -18.19 -1.68
C GLU A 70 5.15 -17.25 -2.81
N PRO A 71 6.02 -16.99 -3.80
CA PRO A 71 5.83 -15.91 -4.78
C PRO A 71 4.47 -15.92 -5.47
N ALA A 72 3.97 -17.08 -5.88
CA ALA A 72 2.67 -17.16 -6.54
C ALA A 72 1.52 -16.76 -5.60
N ALA A 73 1.52 -17.27 -4.36
CA ALA A 73 0.47 -17.01 -3.39
C ALA A 73 0.54 -15.58 -2.82
N ASP A 74 1.75 -15.09 -2.54
CA ASP A 74 1.99 -13.74 -2.03
C ASP A 74 1.52 -12.67 -3.03
N ILE A 75 1.91 -12.80 -4.30
CA ILE A 75 1.50 -11.86 -5.35
C ILE A 75 -0.02 -11.91 -5.56
N ALA A 76 -0.64 -13.08 -5.56
CA ALA A 76 -2.09 -13.21 -5.63
C ALA A 76 -2.79 -12.52 -4.45
N ALA A 77 -2.24 -12.65 -3.23
CA ALA A 77 -2.76 -11.99 -2.04
C ALA A 77 -2.65 -10.45 -2.13
N LEU A 78 -1.55 -9.92 -2.67
CA LEU A 78 -1.36 -8.50 -2.93
C LEU A 78 -2.36 -7.96 -3.97
N GLN A 79 -2.53 -8.66 -5.09
CA GLN A 79 -3.52 -8.32 -6.12
C GLN A 79 -4.94 -8.31 -5.54
N ALA A 80 -5.28 -9.33 -4.75
CA ALA A 80 -6.57 -9.39 -4.08
C ALA A 80 -6.76 -8.23 -3.07
N ALA A 81 -5.71 -7.84 -2.34
CA ALA A 81 -5.75 -6.69 -1.44
C ALA A 81 -5.99 -5.37 -2.17
N LEU A 82 -5.28 -5.15 -3.28
CA LEU A 82 -5.47 -3.99 -4.13
C LEU A 82 -6.90 -3.93 -4.67
N ALA A 83 -7.38 -5.04 -5.26
CA ALA A 83 -8.72 -5.13 -5.83
C ALA A 83 -9.82 -4.84 -4.79
N ARG A 84 -9.70 -5.39 -3.57
CA ARG A 84 -10.66 -5.14 -2.48
C ARG A 84 -10.76 -3.66 -2.12
N VAL A 85 -9.63 -2.95 -2.04
CA VAL A 85 -9.63 -1.53 -1.66
C VAL A 85 -10.06 -0.65 -2.83
N ALA A 86 -9.67 -0.97 -4.06
CA ALA A 86 -10.07 -0.23 -5.26
C ALA A 86 -11.57 -0.36 -5.56
N ALA A 87 -12.17 -1.51 -5.25
CA ALA A 87 -13.61 -1.74 -5.39
C ALA A 87 -14.44 -1.13 -4.26
N ALA A 88 -13.81 -0.73 -3.14
CA ALA A 88 -14.53 -0.11 -2.04
C ALA A 88 -15.05 1.26 -2.47
N ARG A 89 -16.37 1.38 -2.62
CA ARG A 89 -17.01 2.66 -2.86
C ARG A 89 -16.77 3.54 -1.62
N PRO A 90 -16.21 4.74 -1.75
CA PRO A 90 -16.15 5.64 -0.61
C PRO A 90 -17.60 5.96 -0.20
N ASP A 91 -17.96 5.74 1.05
CA ASP A 91 -19.21 6.21 1.68
C ASP A 91 -19.20 7.74 1.85
N PHE A 92 -18.67 8.46 0.86
CA PHE A 92 -18.69 9.91 0.80
C PHE A 92 -19.64 10.30 -0.31
N ASP A 93 -20.84 10.71 0.09
CA ASP A 93 -21.73 11.47 -0.79
C ASP A 93 -21.16 12.88 -0.94
N LEU A 94 -20.62 13.20 -2.12
CA LEU A 94 -20.13 14.54 -2.45
C LEU A 94 -21.24 15.60 -2.32
N ALA A 95 -22.51 15.21 -2.40
CA ALA A 95 -23.64 16.11 -2.15
C ALA A 95 -23.80 16.49 -0.67
N GLN A 96 -23.10 15.83 0.25
CA GLN A 96 -23.14 16.11 1.70
C GLN A 96 -21.91 16.85 2.21
N VAL A 97 -20.96 17.18 1.33
CA VAL A 97 -19.77 17.95 1.72
C VAL A 97 -20.12 19.44 1.68
N GLU A 98 -20.16 20.09 2.84
CA GLU A 98 -20.25 21.55 2.92
C GLU A 98 -19.02 22.19 2.24
N VAL A 99 -19.26 23.08 1.28
CA VAL A 99 -18.21 23.84 0.60
C VAL A 99 -17.58 24.83 1.60
N ALA A 100 -16.37 24.53 2.06
CA ALA A 100 -15.63 25.36 3.02
C ALA A 100 -14.93 26.59 2.40
N GLY A 101 -15.17 26.88 1.11
CA GLY A 101 -14.56 28.02 0.40
C GLY A 101 -15.48 29.23 0.33
N ARG A 102 -14.94 30.43 0.62
CA ARG A 102 -15.57 31.71 0.28
C ARG A 102 -14.74 32.35 -0.84
N ALA A 103 -15.41 32.82 -1.89
CA ALA A 103 -14.83 33.58 -3.00
C ALA A 103 -14.52 35.03 -2.59
#